data_AF-A0A562ZK53-F1
#
_entry.id   AF-A0A562ZK53-F1
#
_cell.length_a   1.000
_cell.length_b   1.000
_cell.length_c   1.000
_cell.angle_alpha   90.00
_cell.angle_beta   90.00
_cell.angle_gamma   90.00
#
_symmetry.space_group_name_H-M   'P 1'
#
loop_
_entity.id
_entity.type
_entity.pdbx_description
1 polymer ?
#
loop_
_entity_poly.entity_id
_entity_poly.type
_entity_poly.pdbx_seq_one_letter_code
_entity_poly.pdbx_strand_id
1 'polypeptide(L)'
;MNYRCVLPEALKTVASQFLEFANGGAQATVELKDGRVFPRALISNSSAIVALRGFDSPPFGSDQIARVYQTEDDANPEERDGWRYWDNWA
;
A
#
# COMPACT_ATOMS: atom_id res chain seq x y z
N MET A 1 8.90 10.26 8.99
CA MET A 1 9.14 9.02 8.23
C MET A 1 9.53 9.37 6.80
N ASN A 2 10.60 8.78 6.28
CA ASN A 2 10.96 8.89 4.87
C ASN A 2 10.38 7.68 4.13
N TYR A 3 9.23 7.87 3.48
CA TYR A 3 8.58 6.80 2.74
C TYR A 3 9.22 6.60 1.37
N ARG A 4 9.52 5.35 1.02
CA ARG A 4 10.10 5.01 -0.29
C ARG A 4 9.08 5.02 -1.43
N CYS A 5 7.79 4.85 -1.11
CA CYS A 5 6.71 4.82 -2.09
C CYS A 5 5.54 5.70 -1.62
N VAL A 6 5.69 7.02 -1.75
CA VAL A 6 4.65 8.01 -1.43
C VAL A 6 3.52 7.91 -2.47
N LEU A 7 2.26 7.92 -2.04
CA LEU A 7 1.14 7.96 -2.97
C LEU A 7 1.02 9.36 -3.60
N PRO A 8 0.77 9.46 -4.92
CA PRO A 8 0.33 10.72 -5.54
C PRO A 8 -0.94 11.27 -4.87
N GLU A 9 -1.09 12.60 -4.80
CA GLU A 9 -2.23 13.27 -4.14
C GLU A 9 -3.60 12.70 -4.56
N ALA A 10 -3.80 12.47 -5.86
CA ALA A 10 -5.04 11.90 -6.38
C ALA A 10 -5.35 10.51 -5.79
N LEU A 11 -4.32 9.70 -5.50
CA LEU A 11 -4.47 8.38 -4.91
C LEU A 11 -4.61 8.43 -3.38
N LYS A 12 -4.10 9.47 -2.72
CA LYS A 12 -4.30 9.68 -1.28
C LYS A 12 -5.78 9.86 -0.94
N THR A 13 -6.52 10.63 -1.75
CA THR A 13 -7.96 10.80 -1.58
C THR A 13 -8.69 9.47 -1.69
N VAL A 14 -8.33 8.62 -2.66
CA VAL A 14 -8.91 7.27 -2.79
C VAL A 14 -8.56 6.42 -1.56
N ALA A 15 -7.29 6.41 -1.16
CA ALA A 15 -6.83 5.62 -0.02
C ALA A 15 -7.45 6.05 1.32
N SER A 16 -7.81 7.33 1.49
CA SER A 16 -8.50 7.83 2.70
C SER A 16 -9.88 7.24 2.94
N GLN A 17 -10.45 6.57 1.94
CA GLN A 17 -11.74 5.91 2.04
C GLN A 17 -11.60 4.41 2.35
N PHE A 18 -10.36 3.90 2.46
CA PHE A 18 -10.12 2.49 2.69
C PHE A 18 -10.44 2.11 4.13
N LEU A 19 -10.98 0.90 4.29
CA LEU A 19 -11.17 0.30 5.59
C LEU A 19 -9.81 -0.03 6.19
N GLU A 20 -9.47 0.66 7.27
CA GLU A 20 -8.28 0.39 8.05
C GLU A 20 -8.51 -0.82 8.96
N PHE A 21 -7.49 -1.66 9.11
CA PHE A 21 -7.54 -2.80 10.01
C PHE A 21 -6.75 -2.57 11.31
N ALA A 22 -5.77 -1.66 11.33
CA ALA A 22 -5.06 -1.25 12.54
C ALA A 22 -4.24 0.05 12.36
N ASN A 23 -4.35 1.00 13.30
CA ASN A 23 -3.44 2.15 13.48
C ASN A 23 -3.09 2.94 12.19
N GLY A 24 -4.07 3.28 11.35
CA GLY A 24 -3.80 3.98 10.08
C GLY A 24 -3.34 3.07 8.93
N GLY A 25 -3.30 1.75 9.15
CA GLY A 25 -2.92 0.75 8.16
C GLY A 25 -4.13 0.20 7.42
N ALA A 26 -4.12 0.34 6.09
CA ALA A 26 -5.09 -0.28 5.19
C ALA A 26 -4.38 -1.21 4.22
N GLN A 27 -4.92 -2.41 4.00
CA GLN A 27 -4.44 -3.30 2.95
C GLN A 27 -5.14 -2.89 1.65
N ALA A 28 -4.43 -2.92 0.53
CA ALA A 28 -4.98 -2.60 -0.78
C ALA A 28 -4.27 -3.37 -1.88
N THR A 29 -4.88 -3.39 -3.06
CA THR A 29 -4.26 -3.82 -4.30
C THR A 29 -3.75 -2.60 -5.07
N VAL A 30 -2.54 -2.73 -5.62
CA VAL A 30 -1.86 -1.68 -6.40
C VAL A 30 -1.81 -2.13 -7.86
N GLU A 31 -2.32 -1.30 -8.76
CA GLU A 31 -2.22 -1.50 -10.20
C GLU A 31 -1.26 -0.45 -10.78
N LEU A 32 -0.27 -0.90 -11.54
CA LEU A 32 0.69 -0.04 -12.22
C LEU A 32 0.18 0.38 -13.60
N LYS A 33 0.73 1.48 -14.12
CA LYS A 33 0.43 2.00 -15.47
C LYS A 33 0.76 1.03 -16.60
N ASP A 34 1.64 0.05 -16.35
CA ASP A 34 2.00 -1.01 -17.29
C ASP A 34 1.09 -2.25 -17.20
N GLY A 35 0.06 -2.22 -16.33
CA GLY A 35 -0.91 -3.29 -16.14
C GLY A 35 -0.50 -4.36 -15.13
N ARG A 36 0.69 -4.28 -14.52
CA ARG A 36 1.05 -5.19 -13.42
C ARG A 36 0.21 -4.90 -12.18
N VAL A 37 -0.20 -5.96 -11.49
CA VAL A 37 -1.05 -5.90 -10.30
C VAL A 37 -0.32 -6.53 -9.11
N PHE A 38 -0.30 -5.81 -8.00
CA PHE A 38 0.34 -6.22 -6.75
C PHE A 38 -0.71 -6.20 -5.63
N PRO A 39 -1.29 -7.37 -5.29
CA PRO A 39 -2.26 -7.47 -4.19
C PRO A 39 -1.54 -7.39 -2.84
N ARG A 40 -2.29 -7.11 -1.77
CA ARG A 40 -1.80 -7.10 -0.38
C ARG A 40 -0.65 -6.12 -0.15
N ALA A 41 -0.79 -4.91 -0.65
CA ALA A 41 0.05 -3.77 -0.29
C ALA A 41 -0.46 -3.14 1.01
N LEU A 42 0.44 -2.70 1.88
CA LEU A 42 0.10 -1.97 3.09
C LEU A 42 0.26 -0.47 2.85
N ILE A 43 -0.83 0.27 2.98
CA ILE A 43 -0.86 1.73 2.93
C ILE A 43 -0.92 2.27 4.36
N SER A 44 -0.01 3.19 4.68
CA SER A 44 0.03 3.88 5.97
C SER A 44 -0.55 5.29 5.85
N ASN A 45 -1.53 5.59 6.71
CA ASN A 45 -2.21 6.87 6.85
C ASN A 45 -2.65 7.45 5.50
N SER A 46 -3.10 6.59 4.58
CA SER A 46 -3.51 6.97 3.22
C SER A 46 -2.46 7.73 2.41
N SER A 47 -1.19 7.67 2.82
CA SER A 47 -0.15 8.61 2.35
C SER A 47 0.95 7.93 1.56
N ALA A 48 1.26 6.67 1.89
CA ALA A 48 2.35 5.93 1.30
C ALA A 48 2.12 4.43 1.41
N ILE A 49 2.66 3.69 0.43
CA ILE A 49 2.80 2.23 0.53
C ILE A 49 4.08 1.96 1.30
N VAL A 50 3.95 1.21 2.40
CA VAL A 50 5.03 0.96 3.37
C VAL A 50 5.49 -0.50 3.39
N ALA A 51 4.69 -1.41 2.83
CA ALA A 51 5.05 -2.82 2.69
C ALA A 51 4.25 -3.48 1.57
N LEU A 52 4.73 -4.63 1.09
CA LEU A 52 4.02 -5.52 0.17
C LEU A 52 4.39 -6.96 0.52
N ARG A 53 3.41 -7.85 0.61
CA ARG A 53 3.67 -9.26 0.93
C ARG A 53 4.56 -9.91 -0.13
N GLY A 54 5.62 -10.58 0.31
CA GLY A 54 6.59 -11.25 -0.56
C GLY A 54 7.70 -10.36 -1.12
N PHE A 55 7.76 -9.07 -0.73
CA PHE A 55 8.77 -8.14 -1.21
C PHE A 55 9.49 -7.42 -0.07
N ASP A 56 10.80 -7.64 0.02
CA ASP A 56 11.66 -6.98 1.01
C ASP A 56 11.99 -5.52 0.66
N SER A 57 11.69 -5.10 -0.56
CA SER A 57 11.86 -3.73 -1.06
C SER A 57 10.76 -3.38 -2.08
N PRO A 58 10.46 -2.09 -2.30
CA PRO A 58 9.47 -1.68 -3.28
C PRO A 58 9.82 -2.19 -4.69
N PRO A 59 8.96 -2.98 -5.35
CA PRO A 59 9.21 -3.47 -6.71
C PRO A 59 8.82 -2.46 -7.80
N PHE A 60 8.36 -1.27 -7.41
CA PHE A 60 7.92 -0.19 -8.28
C PHE A 60 8.12 1.19 -7.62
N GLY A 61 8.14 2.22 -8.45
CA GLY A 61 8.15 3.62 -8.02
C GLY A 61 6.73 4.18 -7.86
N SER A 62 6.60 5.24 -7.06
CA SER A 62 5.35 5.98 -6.85
C SER A 62 4.70 6.49 -8.14
N ASP A 63 5.53 6.94 -9.07
CA ASP A 63 5.13 7.49 -10.37
C ASP A 63 4.58 6.42 -11.33
N GLN A 64 4.83 5.14 -11.04
CA GLN A 64 4.35 4.01 -11.83
C GLN A 64 2.94 3.57 -11.45
N ILE A 65 2.41 4.02 -10.30
CA ILE A 65 1.10 3.62 -9.81
C ILE A 65 0.01 4.27 -10.68
N ALA A 66 -0.89 3.45 -11.21
CA ALA A 66 -2.09 3.91 -11.90
C ALA A 66 -3.26 4.03 -10.93
N ARG A 67 -3.46 2.99 -10.09
CA ARG A 67 -4.60 2.89 -9.18
C ARG A 67 -4.24 2.17 -7.90
N VAL A 68 -4.98 2.50 -6.85
CA VAL A 68 -5.07 1.73 -5.62
C VAL A 68 -6.54 1.46 -5.34
N TYR A 69 -6.87 0.27 -4.88
CA TYR A 69 -8.23 -0.10 -4.53
C TYR A 69 -8.24 -1.23 -3.49
N GLN A 70 -9.34 -1.36 -2.75
CA GLN A 70 -9.56 -2.50 -1.87
C GLN A 70 -10.48 -3.51 -2.53
N THR A 71 -10.02 -4.75 -2.58
CA THR A 71 -10.89 -5.91 -2.78
C THR A 71 -11.58 -6.30 -1.47
N GLU A 72 -12.53 -7.25 -1.51
CA GLU A 72 -13.15 -7.80 -0.30
C GLU A 72 -12.12 -8.44 0.64
N ASP A 73 -11.13 -9.14 0.06
CA ASP A 73 -10.01 -9.75 0.79
C ASP A 73 -9.10 -8.69 1.43
N ASP A 74 -8.93 -7.54 0.78
CA ASP A 74 -8.14 -6.43 1.33
C ASP A 74 -8.86 -5.72 2.48
N ALA A 75 -10.19 -5.63 2.43
CA ALA A 75 -10.98 -5.09 3.52
C ALA A 75 -11.04 -6.04 4.72
N ASN A 76 -10.97 -7.36 4.47
CA ASN A 76 -11.02 -8.40 5.49
C ASN A 76 -9.84 -9.37 5.40
N PRO A 77 -8.60 -8.91 5.60
CA PRO A 77 -7.43 -9.76 5.41
C PRO A 77 -7.37 -10.85 6.48
N GLU A 78 -7.11 -12.09 6.04
CA GLU A 78 -6.84 -13.23 6.93
C GLU A 78 -5.57 -12.99 7.76
N GLU A 79 -4.54 -12.39 7.13
CA GLU A 79 -3.23 -12.11 7.74
C GLU A 79 -3.04 -10.62 8.02
N ARG A 80 -3.23 -10.20 9.28
CA ARG A 80 -3.13 -8.80 9.70
C ARG A 80 -1.73 -8.35 10.14
N ASP A 81 -0.81 -9.28 10.42
CA ASP A 81 0.51 -9.04 11.01
C ASP A 81 1.67 -9.63 10.18
N GLY A 82 2.92 -9.45 10.61
CA GLY A 82 4.08 -10.00 9.89
C GLY A 82 4.48 -9.22 8.62
N TRP A 83 4.08 -7.95 8.54
CA TRP A 83 4.50 -7.05 7.46
C TRP A 83 5.99 -6.74 7.55
N ARG A 84 6.66 -6.76 6.39
CA ARG A 84 8.05 -6.30 6.25
C ARG A 84 8.05 -4.88 5.73
N TYR A 85 8.24 -3.94 6.65
CA TYR A 85 8.21 -2.51 6.36
C TYR A 85 9.47 -2.07 5.62
N TRP A 86 9.31 -1.15 4.68
CA TRP A 86 10.41 -0.58 3.88
C TRP A 86 11.01 0.68 4.51
N ASP A 87 10.47 1.13 5.64
CA ASP A 87 10.99 2.26 6.39
C ASP A 87 12.37 1.93 6.96
N ASN A 88 13.36 2.76 6.65
CA ASN A 88 14.59 2.80 7.43
C ASN A 88 14.25 3.50 8.74
N TRP A 89 14.05 2.74 9.81
CA TRP A 89 14.36 3.25 11.15
C TRP A 89 15.89 3.33 11.23
N ALA A 90 16.43 4.50 10.90
CA ALA A 90 17.80 4.88 11.22
C ALA A 90 17.75 5.80 12.44
#